data_AF-A0A3M1R1G2-F1
#
_entry.id   AF-A0A3M1R1G2-F1
#
_cell.length_a   1.000
_cell.length_b   1.000
_cell.length_c   1.000
_cell.angle_alpha   90.00
_cell.angle_beta   90.00
_cell.angle_gamma   90.00
#
_symmetry.space_group_name_H-M   'P 1'
#
loop_
_entity.id
_entity.type
_entity.pdbx_description
1 polymer ?
#
loop_
_entity_poly.entity_id
_entity_poly.type
_entity_poly.pdbx_seq_one_letter_code
_entity_poly.pdbx_strand_id
1 'polypeptide(L)'
;FLERLDAFLERYALRAPLAVEIRNKTWLTRTYFDLLRRRRATAALVEHAWLPPIERVIEKHDVVTGPFSYVRLIGDRQAIEQVTKTWDRVVLDRTGDLRRVARSLRRIAERVPVYMFVNNHYAGHGPDTARTLRGEIDRLEA
;
A
#
# COMPACT_ATOMS: atom_id res chain seq x y z
N PHE A 1 8.25 -9.05 -17.86
CA PHE A 1 8.40 -8.37 -16.55
C PHE A 1 8.70 -9.38 -15.44
N LEU A 2 7.82 -10.36 -15.18
CA LEU A 2 7.96 -11.30 -14.08
C LEU A 2 9.28 -12.09 -14.09
N GLU A 3 9.76 -12.56 -15.26
CA GLU A 3 11.04 -13.26 -15.37
C GLU A 3 12.23 -12.39 -14.90
N ARG A 4 12.28 -11.13 -15.33
CA ARG A 4 13.31 -10.17 -14.91
C ARG A 4 13.23 -9.86 -13.41
N LEU A 5 12.02 -9.76 -12.88
CA LEU A 5 11.78 -9.57 -11.45
C LEU A 5 12.24 -10.80 -10.66
N ASP A 6 11.97 -12.00 -11.16
CA ASP A 6 12.37 -13.26 -10.52
C ASP A 6 13.89 -13.36 -10.40
N ALA A 7 14.62 -13.14 -11.49
CA ALA A 7 16.08 -13.13 -11.51
C ALA A 7 16.68 -12.06 -10.57
N PHE A 8 16.03 -10.89 -10.47
CA PHE A 8 16.44 -9.84 -9.53
C PHE A 8 16.25 -10.30 -8.07
N LEU A 9 15.05 -10.78 -7.73
CA LEU A 9 14.73 -11.18 -6.36
C LEU A 9 15.55 -12.39 -5.91
N GLU A 10 15.84 -13.34 -6.79
CA GLU A 10 16.75 -14.45 -6.51
C GLU A 10 18.11 -13.99 -5.98
N ARG A 11 18.66 -12.93 -6.58
CA ARG A 11 19.98 -12.42 -6.21
C ARG A 11 19.98 -11.57 -4.93
N TYR A 12 18.89 -10.85 -4.66
CA TYR A 12 18.89 -9.78 -3.66
C TYR A 12 17.95 -9.99 -2.48
N ALA A 13 16.88 -10.79 -2.60
CA ALA A 13 15.89 -10.95 -1.52
C ALA A 13 16.44 -11.71 -0.30
N LEU A 14 17.52 -12.48 -0.46
CA LEU A 14 18.24 -13.11 0.66
C LEU A 14 19.20 -12.15 1.38
N ARG A 15 19.52 -10.99 0.77
CA ARG A 15 20.48 -10.03 1.31
C ARG A 15 19.83 -8.94 2.14
N ALA A 16 18.59 -8.60 1.83
CA ALA A 16 17.78 -7.66 2.59
C ALA A 16 16.28 -7.94 2.36
N PRO A 17 15.40 -7.60 3.33
CA PRO A 17 13.97 -7.63 3.10
C PRO A 17 13.58 -6.61 2.00
N LEU A 18 12.91 -7.07 0.95
CA LEU A 18 12.53 -6.23 -0.20
C LEU A 18 11.02 -6.08 -0.30
N ALA A 19 10.57 -4.88 -0.63
CA ALA A 19 9.19 -4.61 -1.05
C ALA A 19 9.17 -4.28 -2.56
N VAL A 20 8.25 -4.90 -3.30
CA VAL A 20 8.04 -4.68 -4.73
C VAL A 20 6.76 -3.88 -4.93
N GLU A 21 6.94 -2.68 -5.46
CA GLU A 21 5.85 -1.78 -5.79
C GLU A 21 5.64 -1.74 -7.31
N ILE A 22 4.41 -2.07 -7.75
CA ILE A 22 4.01 -1.96 -9.15
C ILE A 22 2.89 -0.94 -9.31
N ARG A 23 2.95 -0.17 -10.40
CA ARG A 23 1.93 0.83 -10.81
C ARG A 23 1.13 0.41 -12.03
N ASN A 24 1.29 -0.84 -12.46
CA ASN A 24 0.54 -1.41 -13.56
C ASN A 24 -0.45 -2.46 -13.04
N LYS A 25 -1.75 -2.14 -13.09
CA LYS A 25 -2.82 -3.02 -12.60
C LYS A 25 -2.88 -4.36 -13.31
N THR A 26 -2.38 -4.47 -14.55
CA THR A 26 -2.39 -5.74 -15.30
C THR A 26 -1.40 -6.77 -14.74
N TRP A 27 -0.44 -6.34 -13.91
CA TRP A 27 0.52 -7.22 -13.25
C TRP A 27 0.07 -7.68 -11.85
N LEU A 28 -1.04 -7.15 -11.32
CA LEU A 28 -1.66 -7.63 -10.08
C LEU A 28 -2.41 -8.94 -10.35
N THR A 29 -1.66 -10.03 -10.54
CA THR A 29 -2.18 -11.36 -10.85
C THR A 29 -1.72 -12.38 -9.81
N ARG A 30 -2.36 -13.55 -9.77
CA ARG A 30 -1.94 -14.66 -8.91
C ARG A 30 -0.46 -15.02 -9.11
N THR A 31 0.01 -15.08 -10.36
CA THR A 31 1.41 -15.38 -10.70
C THR A 31 2.39 -14.37 -10.09
N TYR A 32 2.02 -13.09 -10.02
CA TYR A 32 2.84 -12.07 -9.37
C TYR A 32 2.97 -12.32 -7.87
N PHE A 33 1.86 -12.52 -7.16
CA PHE A 33 1.89 -12.77 -5.72
C PHE A 33 2.61 -14.09 -5.37
N ASP A 34 2.43 -15.14 -6.17
CA ASP A 34 3.12 -16.42 -5.99
C ASP A 34 4.63 -16.30 -6.20
N LEU A 35 5.08 -15.52 -7.19
CA LEU A 35 6.49 -15.20 -7.39
C LEU A 35 7.08 -14.51 -6.16
N LEU A 36 6.44 -13.46 -5.67
CA LEU A 36 6.92 -12.73 -4.51
C LEU A 36 7.02 -13.63 -3.27
N ARG A 37 6.01 -14.47 -3.04
CA ARG A 37 6.00 -15.44 -1.94
C ARG A 37 7.14 -16.44 -2.04
N ARG A 38 7.36 -17.03 -3.21
CA ARG A 38 8.49 -17.94 -3.46
C ARG A 38 9.84 -17.29 -3.14
N ARG A 39 9.98 -15.99 -3.42
CA ARG A 39 11.21 -15.23 -3.16
C ARG A 39 11.22 -14.51 -1.81
N ARG A 40 10.21 -14.72 -0.95
CA ARG A 40 10.02 -14.05 0.35
C ARG A 40 10.08 -12.51 0.25
N ALA A 41 9.66 -11.95 -0.88
CA ALA A 41 9.57 -10.51 -1.10
C ALA A 41 8.17 -10.00 -0.76
N THR A 42 8.08 -8.79 -0.23
CA THR A 42 6.81 -8.15 0.15
C THR A 42 6.15 -7.48 -1.04
N ALA A 43 4.87 -7.78 -1.30
CA ALA A 43 4.06 -7.01 -2.22
C ALA A 43 3.71 -5.65 -1.58
N ALA A 44 4.01 -4.54 -2.25
CA ALA A 44 3.53 -3.24 -1.81
C ALA A 44 2.04 -3.07 -2.17
N LEU A 45 1.23 -2.68 -1.18
CA LEU A 45 -0.17 -2.32 -1.36
C LEU A 45 -0.29 -0.82 -1.52
N VAL A 46 -1.02 -0.36 -2.52
CA VAL A 46 -0.96 1.04 -2.94
C VAL A 46 -2.37 1.58 -3.17
N GLU A 47 -2.71 2.66 -2.45
CA GLU A 47 -3.87 3.49 -2.80
C GLU A 47 -3.44 4.56 -3.80
N HIS A 48 -3.77 4.35 -5.07
CA HIS A 48 -3.44 5.24 -6.18
C HIS A 48 -4.61 5.26 -7.17
N ALA A 49 -4.92 6.43 -7.76
CA ALA A 49 -6.10 6.63 -8.63
C ALA A 49 -6.25 5.58 -9.76
N TRP A 50 -5.15 5.21 -10.40
CA TRP A 50 -5.13 4.23 -11.50
C TRP A 50 -5.03 2.76 -11.09
N LEU A 51 -4.92 2.45 -9.80
CA LEU A 51 -4.83 1.08 -9.29
C LEU A 51 -6.17 0.67 -8.63
N PRO A 52 -6.47 -0.64 -8.56
CA PRO A 52 -7.55 -1.12 -7.73
C PRO A 52 -7.34 -0.71 -6.26
N PRO A 53 -8.39 -0.35 -5.51
CA PRO A 53 -8.29 -0.10 -4.07
C PRO A 53 -7.68 -1.29 -3.33
N ILE A 54 -6.95 -1.03 -2.25
CA ILE A 54 -6.24 -2.04 -1.48
C ILE A 54 -7.18 -3.15 -1.01
N GLU A 55 -8.37 -2.78 -0.54
CA GLU A 55 -9.43 -3.72 -0.13
C GLU A 55 -9.72 -4.76 -1.23
N ARG A 56 -9.91 -4.32 -2.48
CA ARG A 56 -10.17 -5.22 -3.61
C ARG A 56 -8.99 -6.10 -3.99
N VAL A 57 -7.75 -5.64 -3.76
CA VAL A 57 -6.56 -6.47 -3.99
C VAL A 57 -6.48 -7.58 -2.94
N ILE A 58 -6.77 -7.26 -1.67
CA ILE A 58 -6.79 -8.21 -0.56
C ILE A 58 -7.90 -9.25 -0.71
N GLU A 59 -9.09 -8.85 -1.18
CA GLU A 59 -10.19 -9.78 -1.45
C GLU A 59 -9.85 -10.82 -2.53
N LYS A 60 -9.05 -10.44 -3.52
CA LYS A 60 -8.73 -11.29 -4.68
C LYS A 60 -7.47 -12.13 -4.53
N HIS A 61 -6.55 -11.71 -3.67
CA HIS A 61 -5.21 -12.29 -3.59
C HIS A 61 -4.74 -12.40 -2.15
N ASP A 62 -3.99 -13.46 -1.84
CA ASP A 62 -3.21 -13.48 -0.62
C ASP A 62 -2.00 -12.54 -0.78
N VAL A 63 -2.11 -11.35 -0.20
CA VAL A 63 -1.13 -10.26 -0.32
C VAL A 63 0.04 -10.37 0.65
N VAL A 64 -0.02 -11.28 1.62
CA VAL A 64 1.10 -11.53 2.55
C VAL A 64 2.11 -12.45 1.86
N THR A 65 3.07 -11.86 1.18
CA THR A 65 4.09 -12.56 0.38
C THR A 65 5.49 -12.52 1.01
N GLY A 66 5.73 -11.60 1.93
CA GLY A 66 7.03 -11.39 2.56
C GLY A 66 6.93 -11.28 4.09
N PRO A 67 8.05 -10.97 4.76
CA PRO A 67 8.10 -10.91 6.23
C PRO A 67 7.36 -9.71 6.84
N PHE A 68 6.90 -8.77 6.01
CA PHE A 68 6.10 -7.61 6.41
C PHE A 68 5.14 -7.22 5.28
N SER A 69 4.18 -6.35 5.59
CA SER A 69 3.37 -5.65 4.59
C SER A 69 3.85 -4.21 4.46
N TYR A 70 3.88 -3.71 3.22
CA TYR A 70 4.29 -2.35 2.90
C TYR A 70 3.16 -1.62 2.20
N VAL A 71 2.67 -0.53 2.77
CA VAL A 71 1.47 0.16 2.32
C VAL A 71 1.81 1.61 1.95
N ARG A 72 1.40 2.06 0.77
CA ARG A 72 1.57 3.45 0.32
C ARG A 72 0.25 4.09 -0.09
N LEU A 73 -0.12 5.15 0.63
CA LEU A 73 -1.24 6.01 0.27
C LEU A 73 -0.72 7.17 -0.57
N ILE A 74 -1.09 7.20 -1.86
CA ILE A 74 -0.51 8.14 -2.83
C ILE A 74 -1.56 9.09 -3.40
N GLY A 75 -2.74 8.55 -3.72
CA GLY A 75 -3.87 9.33 -4.23
C GLY A 75 -3.74 9.70 -5.71
N ASP A 76 -4.29 10.87 -6.04
CA ASP A 76 -4.27 11.43 -7.39
C ASP A 76 -3.48 12.73 -7.38
N ARG A 77 -2.23 12.66 -7.82
CA ARG A 77 -1.37 13.83 -7.91
C ARG A 77 -2.01 14.93 -8.74
N GLN A 78 -2.56 14.62 -9.91
CA GLN A 78 -3.05 15.64 -10.83
C GLN A 78 -4.27 16.33 -10.26
N ALA A 79 -5.21 15.58 -9.67
CA ALA A 79 -6.38 16.15 -9.03
C ALA A 79 -6.02 16.99 -7.79
N ILE A 80 -5.12 16.50 -6.93
CA ILE A 80 -4.72 17.26 -5.74
C ILE A 80 -3.94 18.52 -6.10
N GLU A 81 -3.06 18.46 -7.10
CA GLU A 81 -2.30 19.63 -7.55
C GLU A 81 -3.19 20.70 -8.23
N GLN A 82 -4.42 20.38 -8.61
CA GLN A 82 -5.41 21.38 -9.04
C GLN A 82 -6.07 22.09 -7.86
N VAL A 83 -6.16 21.44 -6.70
CA VAL A 83 -6.78 21.99 -5.48
C VAL A 83 -5.77 22.78 -4.65
N THR A 84 -4.55 22.28 -4.52
CA THR A 84 -3.50 22.94 -3.74
C THR A 84 -2.11 22.76 -4.33
N LYS A 85 -1.25 23.74 -4.10
CA LYS A 85 0.21 23.65 -4.31
C LYS A 85 0.98 23.70 -2.99
N THR A 86 0.30 23.95 -1.88
CA THR A 86 0.84 23.95 -0.53
C THR A 86 0.41 22.66 0.19
N TRP A 87 1.32 22.08 0.96
CA TRP A 87 1.11 20.80 1.65
C TRP A 87 0.90 20.99 3.16
N ASP A 88 0.28 22.10 3.54
CA ASP A 88 0.17 22.61 4.91
C ASP A 88 -1.08 22.14 5.65
N ARG A 89 -2.08 21.65 4.92
CA ARG A 89 -3.35 21.16 5.47
C ARG A 89 -4.01 20.12 4.59
N VAL A 90 -4.91 19.35 5.18
CA VAL A 90 -5.80 18.48 4.41
C VAL A 90 -6.73 19.34 3.56
N VAL A 91 -6.80 19.04 2.26
CA VAL A 91 -7.68 19.74 1.29
C VAL A 91 -8.72 18.81 0.67
N LEU A 92 -8.62 17.51 0.96
CA LEU A 92 -9.57 16.50 0.50
C LEU A 92 -9.88 15.53 1.64
N ASP A 93 -11.15 15.43 2.00
CA ASP A 93 -11.58 14.47 3.01
C ASP A 93 -11.48 13.04 2.47
N ARG A 94 -10.61 12.25 3.12
CA ARG A 94 -10.36 10.84 2.83
C ARG A 94 -10.75 9.93 4.00
N THR A 95 -11.47 10.43 5.00
CA THR A 95 -11.76 9.69 6.25
C THR A 95 -12.47 8.36 5.96
N GLY A 96 -13.43 8.35 5.05
CA GLY A 96 -14.11 7.12 4.62
C GLY A 96 -13.17 6.11 3.96
N ASP A 97 -12.21 6.57 3.16
CA ASP A 97 -11.21 5.74 2.49
C ASP A 97 -10.22 5.17 3.52
N LEU A 98 -9.71 6.02 4.42
CA LEU A 98 -8.81 5.63 5.51
C LEU A 98 -9.43 4.60 6.43
N ARG A 99 -10.73 4.70 6.72
CA ARG A 99 -11.45 3.70 7.52
C ARG A 99 -11.52 2.34 6.81
N ARG A 100 -11.74 2.32 5.48
CA ARG A 100 -11.71 1.06 4.69
C ARG A 100 -10.31 0.44 4.68
N VAL A 101 -9.29 1.27 4.49
CA VAL A 101 -7.89 0.84 4.55
C VAL A 101 -7.56 0.26 5.93
N ALA A 102 -7.88 0.96 7.03
CA ALA A 102 -7.62 0.48 8.39
C ALA A 102 -8.23 -0.91 8.66
N ARG A 103 -9.50 -1.12 8.29
CA ARG A 103 -10.15 -2.44 8.41
C ARG A 103 -9.45 -3.52 7.59
N SER A 104 -9.04 -3.19 6.37
CA SER A 104 -8.37 -4.14 5.49
C SER A 104 -6.99 -4.55 6.03
N LEU A 105 -6.26 -3.59 6.61
CA LEU A 105 -4.91 -3.83 7.13
C LEU A 105 -4.91 -4.58 8.46
N ARG A 106 -5.96 -4.50 9.27
CA ARG A 106 -6.07 -5.26 10.53
C ARG A 106 -5.80 -6.76 10.33
N ARG A 107 -6.46 -7.36 9.33
CA ARG A 107 -6.30 -8.80 9.01
C ARG A 107 -4.88 -9.16 8.55
N ILE A 108 -4.16 -8.19 8.00
CA ILE A 108 -2.76 -8.37 7.58
C ILE A 108 -1.83 -8.25 8.80
N ALA A 109 -2.13 -7.31 9.70
CA ALA A 109 -1.36 -7.08 10.93
C ALA A 109 -1.37 -8.30 11.87
N GLU A 110 -2.42 -9.13 11.83
CA GLU A 110 -2.48 -10.42 12.53
C GLU A 110 -1.44 -11.44 12.02
N ARG A 111 -0.92 -11.26 10.80
CA ARG A 111 0.00 -12.21 10.15
C ARG A 111 1.43 -11.70 10.08
N VAL A 112 1.62 -10.40 9.82
CA VAL A 112 2.93 -9.77 9.64
C VAL A 112 2.91 -8.29 10.07
N PRO A 113 4.06 -7.71 10.47
CA PRO A 113 4.16 -6.27 10.70
C PRO A 113 3.73 -5.45 9.47
N VAL A 114 3.01 -4.35 9.69
CA VAL A 114 2.52 -3.47 8.62
C VAL A 114 3.21 -2.11 8.71
N TYR A 115 3.92 -1.73 7.65
CA TYR A 115 4.54 -0.41 7.52
C TYR A 115 3.73 0.44 6.54
N MET A 116 3.28 1.61 6.99
CA MET A 116 2.40 2.48 6.23
C MET A 116 3.06 3.83 5.98
N PHE A 117 2.97 4.32 4.75
CA PHE A 117 3.51 5.61 4.34
C PHE A 117 2.45 6.40 3.58
N VAL A 118 2.35 7.68 3.89
CA VAL A 118 1.36 8.57 3.30
C VAL A 118 2.06 9.68 2.52
N ASN A 119 1.68 9.85 1.26
CA ASN A 119 2.12 10.94 0.41
C ASN A 119 1.16 12.12 0.54
N ASN A 120 1.68 13.35 0.45
CA ASN A 120 0.87 14.57 0.46
C ASN A 120 -0.17 14.59 -0.67
N HIS A 121 0.11 13.97 -1.81
CA HIS A 121 -0.84 13.83 -2.92
C HIS A 121 -2.09 12.99 -2.59
N TYR A 122 -2.16 12.35 -1.43
CA TYR A 122 -3.34 11.59 -1.03
C TYR A 122 -4.52 12.48 -0.60
N ALA A 123 -4.22 13.49 0.22
CA ALA A 123 -5.23 14.36 0.83
C ALA A 123 -4.78 15.82 1.03
N GLY A 124 -3.59 16.20 0.60
CA GLY A 124 -3.00 17.54 0.78
C GLY A 124 -2.00 17.65 1.92
N HIS A 125 -2.02 16.75 2.91
CA HIS A 125 -1.11 16.81 4.06
C HIS A 125 -0.86 15.42 4.65
N GLY A 126 0.34 14.87 4.38
CA GLY A 126 0.74 13.53 4.80
C GLY A 126 0.69 13.30 6.32
N PRO A 127 1.26 14.19 7.16
CA PRO A 127 1.23 14.05 8.61
C PRO A 127 -0.17 13.95 9.24
N ASP A 128 -1.10 14.83 8.86
CA ASP A 128 -2.48 14.77 9.37
C ASP A 128 -3.18 13.50 8.89
N THR A 129 -3.00 13.15 7.62
CA THR A 129 -3.59 11.94 7.05
C THR A 129 -3.08 10.68 7.75
N ALA A 130 -1.79 10.60 8.07
CA ALA A 130 -1.20 9.50 8.83
C ALA A 130 -1.75 9.44 10.26
N ARG A 131 -1.96 10.60 10.92
CA ARG A 131 -2.60 10.67 12.23
C ARG A 131 -4.05 10.19 12.20
N THR A 132 -4.83 10.60 11.19
CA THR A 132 -6.20 10.11 10.99
C THR A 132 -6.22 8.61 10.78
N LEU A 133 -5.34 8.07 9.92
CA LEU A 133 -5.24 6.63 9.71
C LEU A 133 -4.90 5.87 10.99
N ARG A 134 -3.94 6.36 11.78
CA ARG A 134 -3.61 5.80 13.10
C ARG A 134 -4.85 5.75 13.99
N GLY A 135 -5.58 6.86 14.10
CA GLY A 135 -6.81 6.89 14.89
C GLY A 135 -7.91 5.94 14.42
N GLU A 136 -8.05 5.70 13.10
CA GLU A 136 -8.98 4.68 12.59
C GLU A 136 -8.53 3.25 12.94
N ILE A 137 -7.22 2.99 13.02
CA ILE A 137 -6.68 1.68 13.43
C ILE A 137 -6.89 1.47 14.93
N ASP A 138 -6.56 2.47 15.76
CA ASP A 138 -6.67 2.36 17.22
C ASP A 138 -8.12 2.10 17.66
N ARG A 139 -9.11 2.68 16.95
CA ARG A 139 -10.54 2.41 17.19
C ARG A 139 -10.99 1.00 16.87
N LEU A 140 -10.23 0.25 16.07
CA LEU A 140 -10.51 -1.15 15.82
C LEU A 140 -9.89 -2.05 16.90
N GLU A 141 -8.85 -1.57 17.60
CA GLU A 141 -8.16 -2.32 18.65
C GLU A 141 -8.80 -2.15 20.04
N ALA A 142 -9.57 -1.07 20.23
CA ALA A 142 -10.43 -0.84 21.39
C ALA A 142 -11.66 -1.76 21.41
#